data_AF-A0A3A8JNA0-F1
#
_entry.id   AF-A0A3A8JNA0-F1
#
_cell.length_a   1.000
_cell.length_b   1.000
_cell.length_c   1.000
_cell.angle_alpha   90.00
_cell.angle_beta   90.00
_cell.angle_gamma   90.00
#
_symmetry.space_group_name_H-M   'P 1'
#
loop_
_entity.id
_entity.type
_entity.pdbx_description
1 polymer ?
#
loop_
_entity_poly.entity_id
_entity_poly.type
_entity_poly.pdbx_seq_one_letter_code
_entity_poly.pdbx_strand_id
1 'polypeptide(L)'
;MPDKATVDRAKKELREGKSPSTAAGGFVREEVEHIREGEHGARSSKQAIAIGLSKARRAGVPLKPPTKEQAPARTRRAAKQDLEVGQQERKPRAPSKKRSQATLGALKREGRQAASKQALSAQAKTAARKRKTASRARK
;
A
#
# COMPACT_ATOMS: atom_id res chain seq x y z
N MET A 1 -4.88 10.21 6.18
CA MET A 1 -5.93 9.34 5.59
C MET A 1 -5.94 9.59 4.09
N PRO A 2 -6.37 8.65 3.24
CA PRO A 2 -6.34 8.87 1.79
C PRO A 2 -7.32 9.97 1.35
N ASP A 3 -7.03 10.57 0.20
CA ASP A 3 -7.89 11.61 -0.34
C ASP A 3 -9.24 11.05 -0.78
N LYS A 4 -10.30 11.86 -0.62
CA LYS A 4 -11.66 11.49 -1.04
C LYS A 4 -11.69 11.10 -2.52
N ALA A 5 -10.98 11.85 -3.36
CA ALA A 5 -10.87 11.59 -4.79
C ALA A 5 -10.29 10.20 -5.09
N THR A 6 -9.27 9.75 -4.34
CA THR A 6 -8.67 8.42 -4.49
C THR A 6 -9.66 7.32 -4.11
N VAL A 7 -10.42 7.52 -3.03
CA VAL A 7 -11.44 6.58 -2.57
C VAL A 7 -12.56 6.46 -3.60
N ASP A 8 -13.07 7.58 -4.12
CA ASP A 8 -14.17 7.59 -5.07
C ASP A 8 -13.76 6.99 -6.42
N ARG A 9 -12.53 7.28 -6.87
CA ARG A 9 -11.95 6.61 -8.04
C ARG A 9 -11.86 5.11 -7.85
N ALA A 10 -11.36 4.64 -6.71
CA ALA A 10 -11.24 3.21 -6.43
C ALA A 10 -12.62 2.52 -6.40
N LYS A 11 -13.64 3.16 -5.82
CA LYS A 11 -15.03 2.67 -5.85
C LYS A 11 -15.57 2.60 -7.27
N LYS A 12 -15.33 3.61 -8.09
CA LYS A 12 -15.73 3.62 -9.50
C LYS A 12 -15.07 2.48 -10.27
N GLU A 13 -13.76 2.28 -10.10
CA GLU A 13 -13.02 1.19 -10.75
C GLU A 13 -13.57 -0.19 -10.34
N LEU A 14 -13.93 -0.39 -9.07
CA LEU A 14 -14.56 -1.64 -8.62
C LEU A 14 -15.96 -1.83 -9.21
N ARG A 15 -16.77 -0.76 -9.30
CA ARG A 15 -18.10 -0.81 -9.94
C ARG A 15 -18.02 -1.12 -11.44
N GLU A 16 -16.96 -0.65 -12.09
CA GLU A 16 -16.63 -0.98 -13.49
C GLU A 16 -16.10 -2.42 -13.66
N GLY A 17 -16.03 -3.22 -12.59
CA GLY A 17 -15.55 -4.60 -12.65
C GLY A 17 -14.03 -4.75 -12.72
N LYS A 18 -13.25 -3.69 -12.49
CA LYS A 18 -11.79 -3.78 -12.47
C LYS A 18 -11.31 -4.55 -11.24
N SER A 19 -10.12 -5.13 -11.37
CA SER A 19 -9.54 -5.94 -10.29
C SER A 19 -9.27 -5.11 -9.02
N PRO A 20 -9.33 -5.70 -7.82
CA PRO A 20 -8.99 -5.01 -6.57
C PRO A 20 -7.56 -4.45 -6.55
N SER A 21 -6.63 -5.10 -7.23
CA SER A 21 -5.25 -4.61 -7.41
C SER A 21 -5.18 -3.36 -8.29
N THR A 22 -6.08 -3.21 -9.27
CA THR A 22 -6.18 -2.01 -10.10
C THR A 22 -6.70 -0.85 -9.26
N ALA A 23 -7.82 -1.06 -8.55
CA ALA A 23 -8.40 -0.07 -7.65
C ALA A 23 -7.42 0.39 -6.55
N ALA A 24 -6.63 -0.55 -6.00
CA ALA A 24 -5.61 -0.23 -5.02
C ALA A 24 -4.43 0.60 -5.59
N GLY A 25 -4.25 0.61 -6.92
CA GLY A 25 -3.18 1.34 -7.59
C GLY A 25 -3.27 2.86 -7.38
N GLY A 26 -4.48 3.40 -7.27
CA GLY A 26 -4.71 4.82 -6.95
C GLY A 26 -4.06 5.24 -5.63
N PHE A 27 -4.23 4.43 -4.58
CA PHE A 27 -3.65 4.70 -3.26
C PHE A 27 -2.13 4.59 -3.24
N VAL A 28 -1.55 3.67 -4.03
CA VAL A 28 -0.09 3.56 -4.17
C VAL A 28 0.46 4.77 -4.91
N ARG A 29 -0.26 5.26 -5.93
CA ARG A 29 0.13 6.47 -6.65
C ARG A 29 0.06 7.70 -5.74
N GLU A 30 -1.04 7.89 -5.02
CA GLU A 30 -1.20 8.97 -4.02
C GLU A 30 -0.03 8.97 -3.02
N GLU A 31 0.28 7.82 -2.43
CA GLU A 31 1.40 7.68 -1.48
C GLU A 31 2.76 8.06 -2.09
N VAL A 32 2.98 7.73 -3.37
CA VAL A 32 4.20 8.12 -4.09
C VAL A 32 4.25 9.64 -4.30
N GLU A 33 3.12 10.29 -4.61
CA GLU A 33 3.08 11.75 -4.76
C GLU A 33 3.28 12.44 -3.40
N HIS A 34 2.66 11.97 -2.31
CA HIS A 34 2.89 12.51 -0.96
C HIS A 34 4.37 12.46 -0.56
N ILE A 35 5.10 11.42 -0.99
CA ILE A 35 6.55 11.33 -0.75
C ILE A 35 7.32 12.33 -1.62
N ARG A 36 6.90 12.57 -2.86
CA ARG A 36 7.56 13.52 -3.78
C ARG A 36 7.37 14.96 -3.36
N GLU A 37 6.14 15.32 -3.00
CA GLU A 37 5.77 16.60 -2.37
C GLU A 37 6.43 16.72 -0.98
N GLY A 38 6.61 15.54 -0.36
CA GLY A 38 7.28 15.23 0.89
C GLY A 38 6.60 15.79 2.11
N GLU A 39 5.33 15.47 2.19
CA GLU A 39 4.62 15.30 3.44
C GLU A 39 5.38 14.36 4.40
N HIS A 40 6.00 13.32 3.85
CA HIS A 40 6.87 12.37 4.55
C HIS A 40 7.80 11.63 3.57
N GLY A 41 8.79 10.89 4.07
CA GLY A 41 9.66 10.02 3.29
C GLY A 41 9.30 8.54 3.37
N ALA A 42 10.10 7.71 2.71
CA ALA A 42 10.09 6.26 2.88
C ALA A 42 11.48 5.67 2.67
N ARG A 43 11.86 4.68 3.48
CA ARG A 43 13.17 4.02 3.40
C ARG A 43 13.33 3.12 2.18
N SER A 44 12.23 2.77 1.51
CA SER A 44 12.24 1.95 0.29
C SER A 44 10.93 2.06 -0.49
N SER A 45 10.97 1.82 -1.81
CA SER A 45 9.76 1.78 -2.64
C SER A 45 8.77 0.72 -2.19
N LYS A 46 9.26 -0.42 -1.63
CA LYS A 46 8.40 -1.46 -1.06
C LYS A 46 7.61 -0.95 0.15
N GLN A 47 8.21 -0.10 0.97
CA GLN A 47 7.53 0.52 2.10
C GLN A 47 6.45 1.49 1.62
N ALA A 48 6.75 2.37 0.66
CA ALA A 48 5.76 3.28 0.07
C ALA A 48 4.56 2.50 -0.49
N ILE A 49 4.82 1.48 -1.31
CA ILE A 49 3.76 0.60 -1.82
C ILE A 49 2.97 -0.04 -0.67
N ALA A 50 3.64 -0.54 0.37
CA ALA A 50 2.95 -1.16 1.51
C ALA A 50 2.05 -0.20 2.29
N ILE A 51 2.45 1.07 2.46
CA ILE A 51 1.60 2.09 3.10
C ILE A 51 0.37 2.37 2.24
N GLY A 52 0.55 2.60 0.93
CA GLY A 52 -0.56 2.79 -0.01
C GLY A 52 -1.54 1.60 -0.04
N LEU A 53 -1.03 0.37 -0.05
CA LEU A 53 -1.89 -0.83 0.02
C LEU A 53 -2.60 -1.01 1.37
N SER A 54 -2.04 -0.51 2.48
CA SER A 54 -2.72 -0.48 3.77
C SER A 54 -3.86 0.54 3.79
N LYS A 55 -3.61 1.75 3.25
CA LYS A 55 -4.66 2.77 3.03
C LYS A 55 -5.81 2.24 2.18
N ALA A 56 -5.50 1.55 1.06
CA ALA A 56 -6.50 0.96 0.17
C ALA A 56 -7.42 -0.03 0.89
N ARG A 57 -6.84 -0.95 1.68
CA ARG A 57 -7.62 -1.93 2.46
C ARG A 57 -8.55 -1.25 3.46
N ARG A 58 -8.02 -0.29 4.23
CA ARG A 58 -8.82 0.48 5.19
C ARG A 58 -9.93 1.30 4.54
N ALA A 59 -9.73 1.73 3.30
CA ALA A 59 -10.73 2.45 2.51
C ALA A 59 -11.81 1.53 1.89
N GLY A 60 -11.76 0.22 2.14
CA GLY A 60 -12.77 -0.74 1.69
C GLY A 60 -12.43 -1.46 0.39
N VAL A 61 -11.24 -1.27 -0.19
CA VAL A 61 -10.83 -2.06 -1.36
C VAL A 61 -10.64 -3.53 -0.94
N PRO A 62 -11.29 -4.51 -1.61
CA PRO A 62 -11.25 -5.92 -1.24
C PRO A 62 -9.94 -6.59 -1.68
N LEU A 63 -8.81 -6.04 -1.25
CA LEU A 63 -7.48 -6.51 -1.60
C LEU A 63 -6.99 -7.58 -0.61
N LYS A 64 -6.83 -8.80 -1.12
CA LYS A 64 -6.33 -9.94 -0.32
C LYS A 64 -5.01 -9.59 0.40
N PRO A 65 -4.82 -10.06 1.65
CA PRO A 65 -3.55 -9.96 2.34
C PRO A 65 -2.42 -10.68 1.58
N PRO A 66 -1.15 -10.27 1.76
CA PRO A 66 -0.03 -10.94 1.10
C PRO A 66 0.16 -12.37 1.60
N THR A 67 0.72 -13.24 0.75
CA THR A 67 1.00 -14.64 1.08
C THR A 67 2.20 -14.77 2.03
N LYS A 68 2.43 -15.98 2.59
CA LYS A 68 3.54 -16.26 3.53
C LYS A 68 4.90 -15.93 2.93
N GLU A 69 5.05 -16.16 1.63
CA GLU A 69 6.27 -15.95 0.85
C GLU A 69 6.50 -14.47 0.52
N GLN A 70 5.43 -13.67 0.53
CA GLN A 70 5.46 -12.25 0.17
C GLN A 70 5.74 -11.34 1.36
N ALA A 71 5.29 -11.72 2.56
CA ALA A 71 5.40 -10.86 3.73
C ALA A 71 5.46 -11.64 5.06
N PRO A 72 6.20 -11.13 6.06
CA PRO A 72 6.30 -11.75 7.38
C PRO A 72 4.94 -11.76 8.09
N ALA A 73 4.81 -12.63 9.09
CA ALA A 73 3.55 -12.86 9.81
C ALA A 73 2.92 -11.56 10.36
N ARG A 74 3.73 -10.64 10.91
CA ARG A 74 3.27 -9.35 11.41
C ARG A 74 2.57 -8.51 10.33
N THR A 75 3.18 -8.40 9.16
CA THR A 75 2.63 -7.64 8.02
C THR A 75 1.34 -8.28 7.51
N ARG A 76 1.29 -9.62 7.46
CA ARG A 76 0.08 -10.36 7.06
C ARG A 76 -1.07 -10.14 8.03
N ARG A 77 -0.80 -10.18 9.33
CA ARG A 77 -1.80 -9.89 10.38
C ARG A 77 -2.31 -8.45 10.28
N ALA A 78 -1.42 -7.48 10.09
CA ALA A 78 -1.81 -6.09 9.89
C ALA A 78 -2.69 -5.89 8.65
N ALA A 79 -2.30 -6.48 7.50
CA ALA A 79 -3.09 -6.41 6.27
C ALA A 79 -4.49 -7.06 6.41
N LYS A 80 -4.61 -8.15 7.19
CA LYS A 80 -5.91 -8.73 7.54
C LYS A 80 -6.77 -7.76 8.35
N GLN A 81 -6.21 -7.19 9.41
CA GLN A 81 -6.92 -6.20 10.24
C GLN A 81 -7.35 -4.97 9.44
N ASP A 82 -6.49 -4.48 8.54
CA ASP A 82 -6.82 -3.35 7.65
C ASP A 82 -8.00 -3.69 6.74
N LEU A 83 -8.05 -4.93 6.23
CA LEU A 83 -9.15 -5.42 5.40
C LEU A 83 -10.44 -5.55 6.21
N GLU A 84 -10.39 -6.20 7.39
CA GLU A 84 -11.54 -6.33 8.30
C GLU A 84 -12.13 -4.95 8.65
N VAL A 85 -11.27 -3.95 8.90
CA VAL A 85 -11.70 -2.57 9.16
C VAL A 85 -12.39 -1.97 7.94
N GLY A 86 -11.81 -2.12 6.75
CA GLY A 86 -12.40 -1.59 5.51
C GLY A 86 -13.71 -2.27 5.11
N GLN A 87 -13.89 -3.55 5.44
CA GLN A 87 -15.13 -4.31 5.22
C GLN A 87 -16.15 -4.14 6.34
N GLN A 88 -15.88 -3.29 7.34
CA GLN A 88 -16.73 -3.05 8.50
C GLN A 88 -16.95 -4.29 9.40
N GLU A 89 -16.19 -5.36 9.20
CA GLU A 89 -16.15 -6.55 10.05
C GLU A 89 -15.48 -6.26 11.41
N ARG A 90 -14.70 -5.18 11.47
CA ARG A 90 -13.97 -4.77 12.68
C ARG A 90 -14.02 -3.27 12.89
N LYS A 91 -14.37 -2.86 14.12
CA LYS A 91 -14.26 -1.46 14.54
C LYS A 91 -12.78 -1.04 14.68
N PRO A 92 -12.34 0.05 14.05
CA PRO A 92 -10.97 0.55 14.23
C PRO A 92 -10.76 1.05 15.66
N ARG A 93 -9.61 0.71 16.25
CA ARG A 93 -9.21 1.28 17.54
C ARG A 93 -8.64 2.68 17.32
N ALA A 94 -9.00 3.62 18.20
CA ALA A 94 -8.44 4.96 18.18
C ALA A 94 -6.90 4.90 18.37
N PRO A 95 -6.10 5.50 17.47
CA PRO A 95 -4.67 5.55 17.65
C PRO A 95 -4.29 6.53 18.77
N SER A 96 -3.24 6.20 19.53
CA SER A 96 -2.65 7.16 20.46
C SER A 96 -2.04 8.34 19.70
N LYS A 97 -2.40 9.58 20.07
CA LYS A 97 -1.87 10.81 19.46
C LYS A 97 -0.35 10.86 19.50
N LYS A 98 0.27 10.53 20.64
CA LYS A 98 1.73 10.47 20.81
C LYS A 98 2.38 9.47 19.85
N ARG A 99 1.79 8.28 19.71
CA ARG A 99 2.30 7.25 18.77
C ARG A 99 2.17 7.71 17.31
N SER A 100 1.06 8.35 16.96
CA SER A 100 0.83 8.88 15.61
C SER A 100 1.85 9.96 15.26
N GLN A 101 2.12 10.89 16.17
CA GLN A 101 3.11 11.95 15.96
C GLN A 101 4.53 11.36 15.85
N ALA A 102 4.89 10.41 16.71
CA ALA A 102 6.20 9.76 16.66
C ALA A 102 6.43 9.00 15.34
N THR A 103 5.42 8.28 14.86
CA THR A 103 5.50 7.55 13.58
C THR A 103 5.60 8.49 12.40
N LEU A 104 4.82 9.58 12.38
CA LEU A 104 4.93 10.61 11.35
C LEU A 104 6.31 11.29 11.38
N GLY A 105 6.80 11.65 12.57
CA GLY A 105 8.13 12.24 12.74
C GLY A 105 9.25 11.33 12.26
N ALA A 106 9.14 10.02 12.48
CA ALA A 106 10.08 9.04 11.94
C ALA A 106 10.04 9.01 10.40
N LEU A 107 8.84 8.97 9.79
CA LEU A 107 8.70 8.98 8.33
C LEU A 107 9.22 10.28 7.70
N LYS A 108 9.07 11.42 8.37
CA LYS A 108 9.58 12.72 7.89
C LYS A 108 11.12 12.80 7.85
N ARG A 109 11.82 11.97 8.64
CA ARG A 109 13.29 11.87 8.60
C ARG A 109 13.79 10.96 7.47
N GLU A 110 12.93 10.13 6.92
CA GLU A 110 13.28 9.28 5.78
C GLU A 110 13.42 10.12 4.51
N GLY A 111 14.23 9.65 3.57
CA GLY A 111 14.41 10.29 2.27
C GLY A 111 13.23 10.12 1.31
N ARG A 112 13.24 10.90 0.22
CA ARG A 112 12.24 10.84 -0.86
C ARG A 112 12.62 9.90 -2.01
N GLN A 113 13.84 9.36 -2.00
CA GLN A 113 14.42 8.56 -3.09
C GLN A 113 13.60 7.30 -3.39
N ALA A 114 12.89 6.76 -2.41
CA ALA A 114 11.98 5.64 -2.56
C ALA A 114 10.85 5.88 -3.59
N ALA A 115 10.46 7.14 -3.82
CA ALA A 115 9.44 7.55 -4.79
C ALA A 115 10.02 8.00 -6.14
N SER A 116 11.35 7.93 -6.31
CA SER A 116 12.02 8.28 -7.55
C SER A 116 11.64 7.33 -8.70
N LYS A 117 11.69 7.84 -9.93
CA LYS A 117 11.39 7.06 -11.14
C LYS A 117 12.31 5.85 -11.26
N GLN A 118 13.60 6.03 -10.91
CA GLN A 118 14.61 4.99 -10.93
C GLN A 118 14.30 3.88 -9.93
N ALA A 119 13.98 4.22 -8.67
CA ALA A 119 13.67 3.22 -7.63
C ALA A 119 12.40 2.42 -7.95
N LEU A 120 11.35 3.08 -8.44
CA LEU A 120 10.11 2.43 -8.86
C LEU A 120 10.33 1.52 -10.09
N SER A 121 11.13 1.95 -11.06
CA SER A 121 11.50 1.14 -12.22
C SER A 121 12.27 -0.11 -11.81
N ALA A 122 13.24 0.00 -10.89
CA ALA A 122 13.98 -1.13 -10.37
C ALA A 122 13.04 -2.15 -9.70
N GLN A 123 12.13 -1.69 -8.84
CA GLN A 123 11.14 -2.55 -8.18
C GLN A 123 10.21 -3.25 -9.19
N ALA A 124 9.75 -2.55 -10.23
CA ALA A 124 8.92 -3.11 -11.28
C ALA A 124 9.66 -4.21 -12.07
N LYS A 125 10.93 -3.97 -12.44
CA LYS A 125 11.79 -4.97 -13.09
C LYS A 125 11.98 -6.22 -12.22
N THR A 126 12.22 -6.04 -10.93
CA THR A 126 12.33 -7.17 -9.98
C THR A 126 11.02 -7.97 -9.90
N ALA A 127 9.87 -7.29 -9.83
CA ALA A 127 8.56 -7.96 -9.79
C ALA A 127 8.28 -8.73 -11.10
N ALA A 128 8.63 -8.18 -12.26
CA ALA A 128 8.51 -8.85 -13.55
C ALA A 128 9.38 -10.11 -13.63
N ARG A 129 10.64 -10.04 -13.17
CA ARG A 129 11.54 -11.21 -13.11
C ARG A 129 10.97 -12.32 -12.24
N LYS A 130 10.45 -12.00 -11.05
CA LYS A 130 9.82 -12.98 -10.14
C LYS A 130 8.59 -13.65 -10.76
N ARG A 131 7.78 -12.91 -11.53
CA ARG A 131 6.64 -13.50 -12.25
C ARG A 131 7.11 -14.49 -13.32
N LYS A 132 8.15 -14.15 -14.09
CA LYS A 132 8.71 -15.02 -15.13
C LYS A 132 9.29 -16.31 -14.57
N THR A 133 9.96 -16.27 -13.41
CA THR A 133 10.47 -17.49 -12.77
C THR A 133 9.32 -18.36 -12.25
N ALA A 134 8.32 -17.76 -11.62
CA ALA A 134 7.14 -18.48 -11.12
C ALA A 134 6.24 -19.05 -12.23
N SER A 135 6.25 -18.47 -13.43
CA SER A 135 5.54 -19.04 -14.59
C SER A 135 6.33 -20.20 -15.21
N ARG A 136 7.66 -20.09 -15.26
CA ARG A 136 8.53 -21.17 -15.75
C ARG A 136 8.52 -22.40 -14.84
N ALA A 137 8.44 -22.22 -13.53
CA ALA A 137 8.37 -23.31 -12.56
C ALA A 137 7.01 -24.03 -12.51
N ARG A 138 5.99 -23.51 -13.21
CA ARG A 138 4.65 -24.12 -13.33
C ARG A 138 4.44 -24.91 -14.62
N LYS A 139 5.45 -24.90 -15.50
CA LYS A 139 5.46 -25.64 -16.76
C LYS A 139 6.35 -26.86 -16.57
#